data_AF-A0A7C1XMU7-F1
#
_entry.id   AF-A0A7C1XMU7-F1
#
_cell.length_a   1.000
_cell.length_b   1.000
_cell.length_c   1.000
_cell.angle_alpha   90.00
_cell.angle_beta   90.00
_cell.angle_gamma   90.00
#
_symmetry.space_group_name_H-M   'P 1'
#
loop_
_entity.id
_entity.type
_entity.pdbx_description
1 polymer ?
#
loop_
_entity_poly.entity_id
_entity_poly.type
_entity_poly.pdbx_seq_one_letter_code
_entity_poly.pdbx_strand_id
1 'polypeptide(L)' 'MNKNKRHEIFTRLRVHNPVPTTELNYSSTFELLIAVILSAQATDKGVNKA' A
#
# COMPACT_ATOMS: atom_id res chain seq x y z
N MET A 1 -2.26 -16.95 -17.72
CA MET A 1 -2.73 -15.55 -17.60
C MET A 1 -2.38 -14.80 -18.88
N ASN A 2 -3.33 -14.21 -19.62
CA ASN A 2 -3.07 -13.53 -20.91
C ASN A 2 -3.11 -12.00 -20.79
N LYS A 3 -2.71 -11.27 -21.85
CA LYS A 3 -2.66 -9.79 -21.87
C LYS A 3 -4.01 -9.15 -21.56
N ASN A 4 -5.08 -9.61 -22.19
CA ASN A 4 -6.42 -9.04 -22.04
C ASN A 4 -6.95 -9.22 -20.61
N LYS A 5 -6.78 -10.41 -20.01
CA LYS A 5 -7.16 -10.67 -18.63
C LYS A 5 -6.41 -9.80 -17.63
N ARG A 6 -5.11 -9.56 -17.81
CA ARG A 6 -4.33 -8.65 -16.95
C ARG A 6 -4.85 -7.21 -17.03
N HIS A 7 -5.13 -6.73 -18.24
CA HIS A 7 -5.66 -5.38 -18.43
C HIS A 7 -7.03 -5.20 -17.77
N GLU A 8 -7.90 -6.20 -17.91
CA GLU A 8 -9.22 -6.21 -17.27
C GLU A 8 -9.12 -6.18 -15.74
N ILE A 9 -8.21 -6.98 -15.15
CA ILE A 9 -7.98 -6.97 -13.69
C ILE A 9 -7.55 -5.59 -13.21
N PHE A 10 -6.53 -4.98 -13.81
CA PHE A 10 -6.07 -3.65 -13.40
C PHE A 10 -7.12 -2.56 -13.63
N THR A 11 -7.93 -2.69 -14.69
CA THR A 11 -9.04 -1.76 -14.94
C THR A 11 -10.07 -1.82 -13.83
N ARG A 12 -10.48 -3.03 -13.40
CA ARG A 12 -11.41 -3.21 -12.27
C ARG A 12 -10.83 -2.71 -10.96
N LEU A 13 -9.56 -3.03 -10.67
CA LEU A 13 -8.89 -2.58 -9.45
C LEU A 13 -8.82 -1.05 -9.39
N ARG A 14 -8.48 -0.38 -10.50
CA ARG A 14 -8.45 1.08 -10.59
C ARG A 14 -9.83 1.72 -10.44
N VAL A 15 -10.87 1.12 -11.00
CA VAL A 15 -12.25 1.61 -10.82
C VAL A 15 -12.69 1.48 -9.37
N HIS A 16 -12.33 0.38 -8.70
CA HIS A 16 -12.72 0.12 -7.31
C HIS A 16 -11.94 0.97 -6.30
N ASN A 17 -10.64 1.17 -6.51
CA ASN A 17 -9.79 2.05 -5.70
C ASN A 17 -8.95 2.94 -6.61
N PRO A 18 -9.44 4.16 -6.94
CA PRO A 18 -8.76 5.05 -7.88
C PRO A 18 -7.41 5.59 -7.41
N VAL A 19 -7.22 5.69 -6.09
CA VAL A 19 -6.00 6.24 -5.47
C VAL A 19 -5.57 5.34 -4.31
N PRO A 20 -5.11 4.10 -4.58
CA PRO A 20 -4.65 3.21 -3.53
C PRO A 20 -3.38 3.77 -2.90
N THR A 21 -3.33 3.78 -1.57
CA THR A 21 -2.17 4.19 -0.78
C THR A 21 -1.84 3.14 0.28
N THR A 22 -0.70 3.28 0.96
CA THR A 22 -0.29 2.41 2.06
C THR A 22 -1.21 2.54 3.28
N GLU A 23 -1.27 1.51 4.12
CA GLU A 23 -1.97 1.54 5.41
C GLU A 23 -1.10 2.09 6.55
N LEU A 24 0.18 2.38 6.29
CA LEU A 24 1.07 3.04 7.24
C LEU A 24 0.67 4.52 7.38
N ASN A 25 0.62 5.00 8.62
CA ASN A 25 0.38 6.41 8.91
C ASN A 25 1.67 7.20 8.74
N TYR A 26 1.64 8.27 7.94
CA TYR A 26 2.77 9.18 7.75
C TYR A 26 2.28 10.56 7.29
N SER A 27 3.02 11.60 7.63
CA SER A 27 2.79 12.99 7.19
C SER A 27 3.96 13.58 6.41
N SER A 28 5.10 12.87 6.37
CA SER A 28 6.30 13.26 5.62
C SER A 28 6.98 12.06 4.98
N THR A 29 7.81 12.29 3.96
CA THR A 29 8.62 11.24 3.33
C THR A 29 9.58 10.58 4.32
N PHE A 30 10.07 11.35 5.29
CA PHE A 30 10.91 10.83 6.37
C PHE A 30 10.11 9.90 7.30
N GLU A 31 8.90 10.28 7.71
CA GLU A 31 8.04 9.39 8.51
C GLU A 31 7.71 8.09 7.77
N LEU A 32 7.40 8.17 6.47
CA LEU A 32 7.16 6.98 5.66
C LEU A 32 8.37 6.06 5.62
N LEU A 33 9.59 6.61 5.48
CA LEU A 33 10.82 5.84 5.51
C LEU A 33 10.97 5.08 6.83
N ILE A 34 10.73 5.74 7.96
CA ILE A 34 10.83 5.10 9.28
C ILE A 34 9.74 4.04 9.46
N ALA A 35 8.49 4.33 9.08
CA ALA A 35 7.40 3.38 9.14
C ALA A 35 7.68 2.10 8.32
N VAL A 36 8.28 2.23 7.13
CA VAL A 36 8.69 1.10 6.28
C VAL A 36 9.84 0.30 6.90
N ILE A 37 10.80 0.95 7.56
CA ILE A 37 11.88 0.25 8.26
C ILE A 37 11.31 -0.58 9.43
N LEU A 38 10.35 -0.02 10.18
CA LEU A 38 9.71 -0.67 11.31
C LEU A 38 8.72 -1.79 10.90
N SER A 39 8.25 -1.81 9.65
CA SER A 39 7.31 -2.84 9.18
C SER A 39 7.97 -4.21 8.97
N ALA A 40 9.29 -4.32 9.08
CA ALA A 40 10.01 -5.58 8.95
C ALA A 40 9.51 -6.61 9.99
N GLN A 41 8.87 -7.69 9.51
CA GLN A 41 8.24 -8.74 10.34
C GLN A 41 7.18 -8.20 11.33
N ALA A 42 6.63 -7.01 11.08
CA ALA A 42 5.55 -6.41 11.86
C ALA A 42 4.29 -6.26 11.00
N THR A 43 3.17 -5.93 11.64
CA THR A 43 1.93 -5.55 10.93
C THR A 43 1.82 -4.03 10.89
N ASP A 44 1.18 -3.46 9.87
CA ASP A 44 0.96 -2.01 9.77
C ASP A 44 0.22 -1.47 11.01
N LYS A 45 -0.68 -2.28 11.59
CA LYS A 45 -1.33 -1.96 12.88
C LYS A 45 -0.36 -1.91 14.06
N GLY A 46 0.67 -2.74 14.06
CA GLY A 46 1.73 -2.72 15.07
C GLY A 46 2.63 -1.50 14.92
N VAL A 47 3.02 -1.17 13.69
CA VAL A 47 3.83 0.00 13.37
C VAL A 47 3.09 1.29 13.73
N ASN A 48 1.82 1.42 13.36
CA ASN A 48 1.00 2.61 13.62
C ASN A 48 0.66 2.82 15.12
N LYS A 49 0.93 1.84 15.98
CA LYS A 49 0.69 1.91 17.44
C LYS A 49 1.94 2.26 18.24
N ALA A 50 3.13 2.11 17.66
CA ALA A 50 4.40 2.46 18.27
C ALA A 50 4.53 3.99 18.37
#